data_AF-M6VMA8-F1
#
_entry.id   AF-M6VMA8-F1
#
_cell.length_a   1.000
_cell.length_b   1.000
_cell.length_c   1.000
_cell.angle_alpha   90.00
_cell.angle_beta   90.00
_cell.angle_gamma   90.00
#
_symmetry.space_group_name_H-M   'P 1'
#
loop_
_entity.id
_entity.type
_entity.pdbx_description
1 polymer ?
#
loop_
_entity_poly.entity_id
_entity_poly.type
_entity_poly.pdbx_seq_one_letter_code
_entity_poly.pdbx_strand_id
1 'polypeptide(L)'
;MDYNNKIMEVLNASITDMDALNAAMDNLTNAENARKTWETKLVSSLDKLKGIGDFKGDSSFKNASIQALETYLNVVSKDYKRLIELRGLGDKADPKEIDQILTRINQDFEKAATSLNAASEKFAKEYAAQ
;
A
#
# COMPACT_ATOMS: atom_id res chain seq x y z
N MET A 1 -20.13 0.76 13.86
CA MET A 1 -19.03 0.15 13.08
C MET A 1 -17.92 -0.23 14.04
N ASP A 2 -17.62 -1.52 14.09
CA ASP A 2 -16.49 -2.08 14.81
C ASP A 2 -15.17 -1.40 14.36
N TYR A 3 -14.26 -1.16 15.30
CA TYR A 3 -12.98 -0.48 15.07
C TYR A 3 -12.18 -1.18 13.96
N ASN A 4 -12.18 -2.51 13.96
CA ASN A 4 -11.54 -3.33 12.94
C ASN A 4 -12.14 -3.09 11.55
N ASN A 5 -13.47 -3.03 11.43
CA ASN A 5 -14.14 -2.80 10.15
C ASN A 5 -13.78 -1.44 9.55
N LYS A 6 -13.64 -0.39 10.38
CA LYS A 6 -13.24 0.95 9.89
C LYS A 6 -11.83 0.95 9.31
N ILE A 7 -10.89 0.25 9.97
CA ILE A 7 -9.52 0.16 9.50
C ILE A 7 -9.44 -0.69 8.22
N MET A 8 -10.12 -1.85 8.20
CA MET A 8 -10.12 -2.75 7.04
C MET A 8 -10.82 -2.14 5.82
N GLU A 9 -11.86 -1.32 6.00
CA GLU A 9 -12.49 -0.58 4.90
C GLU A 9 -11.50 0.36 4.21
N VAL A 10 -10.64 1.04 4.98
CA VAL A 10 -9.60 1.92 4.43
C VAL A 10 -8.52 1.11 3.69
N LEU A 11 -8.14 -0.06 4.22
CA LEU A 11 -7.07 -0.88 3.64
C LEU A 11 -7.51 -1.63 2.38
N ASN A 12 -8.72 -2.21 2.36
CA ASN A 12 -9.22 -3.03 1.25
C ASN A 12 -9.30 -2.25 -0.08
N ALA A 13 -9.51 -0.93 -0.02
CA ALA A 13 -9.49 -0.08 -1.20
C ALA A 13 -8.13 -0.12 -1.94
N SER A 14 -7.03 -0.34 -1.21
CA SER A 14 -5.67 -0.34 -1.80
C SER A 14 -5.39 -1.58 -2.65
N ILE A 15 -6.06 -2.71 -2.41
CA ILE A 15 -5.89 -3.93 -3.22
C ILE A 15 -6.39 -3.68 -4.64
N THR A 16 -7.58 -3.12 -4.78
CA THR A 16 -8.16 -2.77 -6.08
C THR A 16 -7.29 -1.78 -6.86
N ASP A 17 -6.69 -0.80 -6.18
CA ASP A 17 -5.82 0.17 -6.83
C ASP A 17 -4.47 -0.43 -7.26
N MET A 18 -3.92 -1.37 -6.47
CA MET A 18 -2.74 -2.15 -6.84
C MET A 18 -3.00 -2.98 -8.11
N ASP A 19 -4.12 -3.69 -8.16
CA ASP A 19 -4.53 -4.48 -9.32
C ASP A 19 -4.72 -3.59 -10.56
N ALA A 20 -5.36 -2.43 -10.39
CA ALA A 20 -5.55 -1.46 -11.46
C ALA A 20 -4.23 -0.91 -12.01
N LEU A 21 -3.26 -0.59 -11.14
CA LEU A 21 -1.93 -0.16 -11.57
C LEU A 21 -1.21 -1.28 -12.32
N ASN A 22 -1.19 -2.49 -11.77
CA ASN A 22 -0.55 -3.64 -12.41
C ASN A 22 -1.15 -3.94 -13.80
N ALA A 23 -2.49 -3.88 -13.95
CA ALA A 23 -3.16 -4.08 -15.23
C ALA A 23 -2.87 -2.96 -16.24
N ALA A 24 -2.57 -1.75 -15.78
CA ALA A 24 -2.28 -0.61 -16.64
C ALA A 24 -0.82 -0.59 -17.15
N MET A 25 0.06 -1.46 -16.63
CA MET A 25 1.51 -1.41 -16.88
C MET A 25 1.96 -1.63 -18.33
N ASP A 26 1.08 -2.13 -19.21
CA ASP A 26 1.34 -2.28 -20.65
C ASP A 26 1.17 -0.96 -21.43
N ASN A 27 0.54 0.05 -20.83
CA ASN A 27 0.40 1.37 -21.40
C ASN A 27 0.90 2.43 -20.41
N LEU A 28 2.03 3.06 -20.71
CA LEU A 28 2.72 3.97 -19.78
C LEU A 28 1.86 5.16 -19.34
N THR A 29 1.00 5.68 -20.22
CA THR A 29 0.07 6.76 -19.86
C THR A 29 -0.99 6.28 -18.87
N ASN A 30 -1.56 5.09 -19.10
CA ASN A 30 -2.52 4.50 -18.18
C ASN A 30 -1.87 4.13 -16.84
N ALA A 31 -0.65 3.58 -16.87
CA ALA A 31 0.12 3.25 -15.68
C ALA A 31 0.40 4.49 -14.83
N GLU A 32 0.87 5.59 -15.43
CA GLU A 32 1.14 6.83 -14.69
C GLU A 32 -0.14 7.47 -14.13
N ASN A 33 -1.26 7.38 -14.85
CA ASN A 33 -2.55 7.85 -14.36
C ASN A 33 -3.03 7.00 -13.17
N ALA A 34 -3.00 5.67 -13.28
CA ALA A 34 -3.36 4.76 -12.20
C ALA A 34 -2.47 4.96 -10.96
N ARG A 35 -1.15 5.15 -11.16
CA ARG A 35 -0.18 5.45 -10.11
C ARG A 35 -0.53 6.73 -9.35
N LYS A 36 -0.80 7.83 -10.05
CA LYS A 36 -1.19 9.12 -9.43
C LYS A 36 -2.54 9.04 -8.70
N THR A 37 -3.50 8.32 -9.27
CA THR A 37 -4.79 8.08 -8.63
C THR A 37 -4.60 7.32 -7.33
N TRP A 38 -3.81 6.23 -7.34
CA TRP A 38 -3.55 5.45 -6.15
C TRP A 38 -2.77 6.25 -5.10
N GLU A 39 -1.73 6.99 -5.50
CA GLU A 39 -0.96 7.89 -4.62
C GLU A 39 -1.88 8.88 -3.87
N THR A 40 -2.81 9.51 -4.59
CA THR A 40 -3.79 10.44 -4.00
C THR A 40 -4.71 9.75 -2.98
N LYS A 41 -5.18 8.54 -3.32
CA LYS A 41 -6.05 7.75 -2.43
C LYS A 41 -5.29 7.27 -1.18
N LEU A 42 -4.01 6.93 -1.30
CA LEU A 42 -3.16 6.54 -0.17
C LEU A 42 -2.97 7.70 0.81
N VAL A 43 -2.72 8.92 0.32
CA VAL A 43 -2.65 10.12 1.17
C VAL A 43 -3.97 10.33 1.92
N SER A 44 -5.11 10.29 1.22
CA SER A 44 -6.42 10.42 1.87
C SER A 44 -6.69 9.31 2.90
N SER A 45 -6.25 8.08 2.62
CA SER A 45 -6.41 6.94 3.51
C SER A 45 -5.55 7.05 4.77
N LEU A 46 -4.32 7.55 4.63
CA LEU A 46 -3.44 7.88 5.77
C LEU A 46 -4.07 8.93 6.69
N ASP A 47 -4.64 10.00 6.11
CA ASP A 47 -5.31 11.03 6.89
C ASP A 47 -6.53 10.48 7.64
N LYS A 48 -7.33 9.61 6.99
CA LYS A 48 -8.44 8.91 7.64
C LYS A 48 -7.96 8.05 8.81
N LEU A 49 -6.92 7.23 8.63
CA LEU A 49 -6.38 6.39 9.70
C LEU A 49 -5.85 7.21 10.87
N LYS A 50 -5.15 8.32 10.60
CA LYS A 50 -4.65 9.23 11.65
C LYS A 50 -5.79 9.88 12.45
N GLY A 51 -6.95 10.08 11.82
CA GLY A 51 -8.17 10.56 12.47
C GLY A 51 -8.91 9.51 13.31
N ILE A 52 -8.55 8.22 13.20
CA ILE A 52 -9.11 7.16 14.04
C ILE A 52 -8.43 7.22 15.42
N GLY A 53 -9.24 7.42 16.46
CA GLY A 53 -8.79 7.35 17.86
C GLY A 53 -8.30 5.96 18.24
N ASP A 54 -7.67 5.82 19.39
CA ASP A 54 -7.18 4.52 19.86
C ASP A 54 -8.34 3.64 20.34
N PHE A 55 -8.23 2.32 20.17
CA PHE A 55 -9.24 1.40 20.67
C PHE A 55 -8.93 1.06 22.12
N LYS A 56 -9.71 1.58 23.07
CA LYS A 56 -9.48 1.35 24.52
C LYS A 56 -8.04 1.71 24.96
N GLY A 57 -7.43 2.70 24.31
CA GLY A 57 -6.04 3.12 24.55
C GLY A 57 -4.98 2.36 23.75
N ASP A 58 -5.38 1.36 22.97
CA ASP A 58 -4.50 0.61 22.08
C ASP A 58 -4.50 1.20 20.66
N SER A 59 -3.32 1.60 20.21
CA SER A 59 -3.07 2.15 18.86
C SER A 59 -2.33 1.17 17.95
N SER A 60 -2.00 -0.03 18.41
CA SER A 60 -1.08 -0.94 17.72
C SER A 60 -1.57 -1.32 16.32
N PHE A 61 -2.83 -1.72 16.16
CA PHE A 61 -3.38 -2.09 14.86
C PHE A 61 -3.51 -0.89 13.91
N LYS A 62 -3.94 0.27 14.42
CA LYS A 62 -3.94 1.53 13.65
C LYS A 62 -2.54 1.89 13.17
N ASN A 63 -1.54 1.84 14.05
CA ASN A 63 -0.16 2.21 13.71
C ASN A 63 0.44 1.26 12.67
N ALA A 64 0.18 -0.05 12.79
CA ALA A 64 0.57 -1.03 11.78
C ALA A 64 -0.12 -0.75 10.42
N SER A 65 -1.38 -0.34 10.44
CA SER A 65 -2.14 0.03 9.23
C SER A 65 -1.60 1.31 8.58
N ILE A 66 -1.23 2.31 9.38
CA ILE A 66 -0.55 3.54 8.90
C ILE A 66 0.78 3.15 8.25
N GLN A 67 1.60 2.34 8.91
CA GLN A 67 2.90 1.92 8.39
C GLN A 67 2.78 1.12 7.08
N ALA A 68 1.76 0.28 6.95
CA ALA A 68 1.47 -0.42 5.70
C ALA A 68 1.14 0.56 4.57
N LEU A 69 0.24 1.52 4.81
CA LEU A 69 -0.10 2.54 3.81
C LEU A 69 1.07 3.48 3.47
N GLU A 70 1.94 3.81 4.42
CA GLU A 70 3.17 4.57 4.16
C GLU A 70 4.13 3.79 3.26
N THR A 71 4.21 2.47 3.44
CA THR A 71 5.00 1.59 2.57
C THR A 71 4.41 1.57 1.17
N TYR A 72 3.09 1.42 1.03
CA TYR A 72 2.42 1.48 -0.28
C TYR A 72 2.64 2.83 -0.95
N LEU A 73 2.55 3.93 -0.20
CA LEU A 73 2.80 5.28 -0.72
C LEU A 73 4.24 5.44 -1.20
N ASN A 74 5.22 4.91 -0.46
CA ASN A 74 6.62 4.93 -0.88
C ASN A 74 6.83 4.15 -2.18
N VAL A 75 6.27 2.94 -2.28
CA VAL A 75 6.32 2.09 -3.47
C VAL A 75 5.70 2.79 -4.69
N VAL A 76 4.53 3.42 -4.53
CA VAL A 76 3.81 4.09 -5.62
C VAL A 76 4.47 5.41 -6.04
N SER A 77 5.01 6.17 -5.10
CA SER A 77 5.63 7.48 -5.37
C SER A 77 7.06 7.36 -5.91
N LYS A 78 7.77 6.27 -5.60
CA LYS A 78 9.18 6.05 -5.98
C LYS A 78 9.35 4.89 -6.94
N ASP A 79 9.09 3.66 -6.50
CA ASP A 79 9.47 2.46 -7.26
C ASP A 79 8.61 2.28 -8.51
N TYR A 80 7.28 2.38 -8.43
CA TYR A 80 6.43 2.34 -9.64
C TYR A 80 6.69 3.51 -10.58
N LYS A 81 6.93 4.71 -10.03
CA LYS A 81 7.27 5.88 -10.84
C LYS A 81 8.55 5.61 -11.64
N ARG A 82 9.60 5.11 -10.97
CA ARG A 82 10.86 4.76 -11.62
C ARG A 82 10.72 3.61 -12.62
N LEU A 83 9.90 2.60 -12.31
CA LEU A 83 9.61 1.50 -13.21
C LEU A 83 8.95 1.98 -14.51
N ILE A 84 7.99 2.89 -14.42
CA ILE A 84 7.32 3.50 -15.59
C ILE A 84 8.32 4.31 -16.41
N GLU A 85 9.17 5.13 -15.75
CA GLU A 85 10.23 5.88 -16.42
C GLU A 85 11.18 4.96 -17.19
N LEU A 86 11.66 3.89 -16.57
CA LEU A 86 12.54 2.91 -17.19
C LEU A 86 11.90 2.22 -18.38
N ARG A 87 10.64 1.79 -18.27
CA ARG A 87 9.91 1.19 -19.39
C ARG A 87 9.74 2.18 -20.56
N GLY A 88 9.65 3.48 -20.28
CA GLY A 88 9.63 4.53 -21.29
C GLY A 88 10.94 4.69 -22.08
N LEU A 89 12.06 4.18 -21.56
CA LEU A 89 13.35 4.19 -22.26
C LEU A 89 13.48 3.06 -23.30
N GLY A 90 12.57 2.07 -23.29
CA GLY A 90 12.66 0.90 -24.16
C GLY A 90 14.01 0.19 -24.02
N ASP A 91 14.66 -0.11 -25.14
CA ASP A 91 15.95 -0.81 -25.20
C ASP A 91 17.11 -0.09 -24.48
N LYS A 92 16.93 1.17 -24.09
CA LYS A 92 17.93 1.95 -23.34
C LYS A 92 17.84 1.76 -21.82
N ALA A 93 16.81 1.08 -21.33
CA ALA A 93 16.63 0.83 -19.91
C ALA A 93 17.69 -0.15 -19.38
N ASP A 94 18.16 0.04 -18.16
CA ASP A 94 18.99 -0.97 -17.49
C ASP A 94 18.09 -2.12 -16.99
N PRO A 95 18.18 -3.33 -17.56
CA PRO A 95 17.37 -4.46 -17.13
C PRO A 95 17.62 -4.85 -15.68
N LYS A 96 18.85 -4.64 -15.17
CA LYS A 96 19.18 -4.93 -13.78
C LYS A 96 18.48 -3.97 -12.82
N GLU A 97 18.34 -2.71 -13.20
CA GLU A 97 17.60 -1.73 -12.41
C GLU A 97 16.11 -2.09 -12.35
N ILE A 98 15.53 -2.51 -13.48
CA ILE A 98 14.14 -2.99 -13.55
C ILE A 98 13.92 -4.17 -12.59
N ASP A 99 14.78 -5.19 -12.65
CA ASP A 99 14.65 -6.38 -11.78
C ASP A 99 14.79 -6.03 -10.29
N GLN A 100 15.71 -5.12 -9.95
CA GLN A 100 15.87 -4.65 -8.57
C GLN A 100 14.64 -3.89 -8.07
N ILE A 101 14.03 -3.06 -8.91
CA ILE A 101 12.80 -2.34 -8.57
C ILE A 101 11.65 -3.33 -8.36
N LEU A 102 11.43 -4.27 -9.28
CA LEU A 102 10.38 -5.28 -9.15
C LEU A 102 10.56 -6.12 -7.87
N THR A 103 11.81 -6.48 -7.55
CA THR A 103 12.13 -7.19 -6.31
C THR A 103 11.78 -6.38 -5.07
N ARG A 104 12.16 -5.08 -5.03
CA ARG A 104 11.82 -4.20 -3.90
C ARG A 104 10.31 -4.01 -3.74
N ILE A 105 9.60 -3.78 -4.84
CA ILE A 105 8.13 -3.65 -4.84
C ILE A 105 7.49 -4.87 -4.17
N ASN A 106 7.87 -6.08 -4.61
CA ASN A 106 7.32 -7.31 -4.05
C ASN A 106 7.66 -7.48 -2.56
N GLN A 107 8.92 -7.25 -2.18
CA GLN A 107 9.37 -7.37 -0.79
C GLN A 107 8.68 -6.38 0.14
N ASP A 108 8.50 -5.14 -0.29
CA ASP A 108 7.85 -4.10 0.50
C ASP A 108 6.36 -4.40 0.69
N PHE A 109 5.66 -4.85 -0.37
CA PHE A 109 4.27 -5.28 -0.24
C PHE A 109 4.10 -6.50 0.66
N GLU A 110 4.94 -7.53 0.50
CA GLU A 110 4.89 -8.74 1.32
C GLU A 110 5.15 -8.43 2.80
N LYS A 111 6.16 -7.60 3.08
CA LYS A 111 6.49 -7.17 4.45
C LYS A 111 5.36 -6.37 5.09
N ALA A 112 4.77 -5.43 4.35
CA ALA A 112 3.64 -4.63 4.81
C ALA A 112 2.42 -5.53 5.10
N ALA A 113 2.08 -6.44 4.18
CA ALA A 113 0.96 -7.38 4.35
C ALA A 113 1.18 -8.30 5.56
N THR A 114 2.38 -8.86 5.71
CA THR A 114 2.73 -9.72 6.85
C THR A 114 2.60 -8.99 8.18
N SER A 115 3.14 -7.77 8.26
CA SER A 115 3.11 -6.96 9.48
C SER A 115 1.67 -6.57 9.85
N LEU A 116 0.87 -6.19 8.84
CA LEU A 116 -0.52 -5.82 9.01
C LEU A 116 -1.38 -7.01 9.46
N ASN A 117 -1.21 -8.19 8.85
CA ASN A 117 -1.92 -9.40 9.22
C ASN A 117 -1.59 -9.81 10.66
N ALA A 118 -0.31 -9.77 11.05
CA ALA A 118 0.10 -10.07 12.42
C ALA A 118 -0.52 -9.10 13.43
N ALA A 119 -0.58 -7.79 13.12
CA ALA A 119 -1.22 -6.80 13.97
C ALA A 119 -2.74 -6.99 14.07
N SER A 120 -3.39 -7.31 12.95
CA SER A 120 -4.84 -7.59 12.89
C SER A 120 -5.19 -8.84 13.71
N GLU A 121 -4.43 -9.93 13.55
CA GLU A 121 -4.63 -11.16 14.33
C GLU A 121 -4.40 -10.94 15.82
N LYS A 122 -3.36 -10.20 16.18
CA LYS A 122 -3.07 -9.87 17.58
C LYS A 122 -4.23 -9.07 18.18
N PHE A 123 -4.68 -8.01 17.49
CA PHE A 123 -5.80 -7.19 17.92
C PHE A 123 -7.07 -8.03 18.07
N ALA A 124 -7.39 -8.87 17.08
CA ALA A 124 -8.53 -9.78 17.15
C ALA A 124 -8.44 -10.72 18.36
N LYS A 125 -7.28 -11.32 18.65
CA LYS A 125 -7.08 -12.18 19.83
C LYS A 125 -7.25 -11.45 21.15
N GLU A 126 -6.74 -10.22 21.26
CA GLU A 126 -6.81 -9.41 22.47
C GLU A 126 -8.23 -8.91 22.77
N TYR A 127 -9.07 -8.72 21.74
CA TYR A 127 -10.41 -8.16 21.88
C TYR A 127 -11.55 -9.10 21.46
N ALA A 128 -11.27 -10.38 21.14
CA ALA A 128 -12.26 -11.38 20.69
C ALA A 128 -13.38 -11.70 21.71
N ALA A 129 -13.22 -11.31 22.97
CA ALA A 129 -14.11 -11.67 24.08
C ALA A 129 -14.86 -10.48 24.70
N GLN A 130 -14.99 -9.35 23.98
CA GLN A 130 -15.60 -8.12 24.48
C GLN A 130 -16.86 -7.71 23.73
#